data_AF-A0A392P8Z3-F1
#
_entry.id   AF-A0A392P8Z3-F1
#
_cell.length_a   1.000
_cell.length_b   1.000
_cell.length_c   1.000
_cell.angle_alpha   90.00
_cell.angle_beta   90.00
_cell.angle_gamma   90.00
#
_symmetry.space_group_name_H-M   'P 1'
#
loop_
_entity.id
_entity.type
_entity.pdbx_description
1 polymer ?
#
loop_
_entity_poly.entity_id
_entity_poly.type
_entity_poly.pdbx_seq_one_letter_code
_entity_poly.pdbx_strand_id
1 'polypeptide(L)'
;IQVPKDLTVEMYPHYMERKDNYFTSTSILGSIFDEVCRWQITDMSGIKIRKLPCFDVEIPEHCKHKWSQLYLRYRGDMSSALSGDRSNSNEEANEVIKLYKQIFDDAINIEDGSKSITDIYNEALAVYHVTYDYAIKYGVEKCAFAWKVAGSVLVRFYAEKQYQKTLICSTSVLREIFGS
;
A
#
# COMPACT_ATOMS: atom_id res chain seq x y z
N ILE A 1 0.69 -5.23 -22.91
CA ILE A 1 1.89 -5.29 -23.78
C ILE A 1 2.13 -6.77 -24.02
N GLN A 2 1.87 -7.26 -25.24
CA GLN A 2 2.28 -8.63 -25.59
C GLN A 2 3.70 -8.52 -26.14
N VAL A 3 4.67 -8.96 -25.36
CA VAL A 3 6.05 -9.09 -25.82
C VAL A 3 6.09 -10.30 -26.75
N PRO A 4 6.53 -10.16 -28.02
CA PRO A 4 6.70 -11.28 -28.93
C PRO A 4 7.51 -12.39 -28.28
N LYS A 5 7.17 -13.66 -28.54
CA LYS A 5 7.83 -14.83 -27.93
C LYS A 5 9.35 -14.85 -28.18
N ASP A 6 9.77 -14.27 -29.28
CA ASP A 6 11.18 -14.21 -29.69
C ASP A 6 11.98 -13.17 -28.90
N LEU A 7 11.27 -12.27 -28.19
CA LEU A 7 11.80 -11.24 -27.30
C LEU A 7 11.58 -11.57 -25.81
N THR A 8 10.84 -12.64 -25.50
CA THR A 8 10.78 -13.16 -24.13
C THR A 8 12.05 -13.93 -23.84
N VAL A 9 12.88 -13.35 -22.98
CA VAL A 9 14.12 -13.99 -22.52
C VAL A 9 13.73 -15.18 -21.62
N GLU A 10 14.14 -16.40 -21.99
CA GLU A 10 13.86 -17.61 -21.19
C GLU A 10 14.50 -17.56 -19.79
N MET A 11 15.60 -16.82 -19.63
CA MET A 11 16.31 -16.67 -18.36
C MET A 11 17.03 -15.32 -18.27
N TYR A 12 16.88 -14.61 -17.15
CA TYR A 12 17.59 -13.35 -16.93
C TYR A 12 19.11 -13.57 -16.94
N PRO A 13 19.91 -12.64 -17.51
CA PRO A 13 21.33 -12.84 -17.83
C PRO A 13 22.26 -12.86 -16.60
N HIS A 14 21.74 -13.12 -15.41
CA HIS A 14 22.50 -13.04 -14.18
C HIS A 14 23.68 -14.03 -14.13
N TYR A 15 23.56 -15.15 -14.85
CA TYR A 15 24.62 -16.16 -14.95
C TYR A 15 24.93 -16.63 -16.37
N MET A 16 24.25 -16.10 -17.40
CA MET A 16 24.45 -16.50 -18.81
C MET A 16 24.60 -18.02 -19.01
N GLU A 17 23.75 -18.84 -18.40
CA GLU A 17 23.80 -20.32 -18.47
C GLU A 17 25.08 -20.98 -17.91
N ARG A 18 25.95 -20.22 -17.23
CA ARG A 18 27.15 -20.78 -16.60
C ARG A 18 26.76 -21.50 -15.32
N LYS A 19 27.11 -22.79 -15.27
CA LYS A 19 26.74 -23.73 -14.18
C LYS A 19 27.29 -23.37 -12.81
N ASP A 20 28.27 -22.47 -12.75
CA ASP A 20 28.96 -22.12 -11.52
C ASP A 20 28.83 -20.61 -11.30
N ASN A 21 28.47 -20.21 -10.07
CA ASN A 21 28.20 -18.84 -9.61
C ASN A 21 29.42 -17.88 -9.68
N TYR A 22 30.40 -18.12 -10.56
CA TYR A 22 31.62 -17.33 -10.74
C TYR A 22 31.43 -16.07 -11.58
N PHE A 23 30.24 -15.85 -12.15
CA PHE A 23 29.93 -14.64 -12.91
C PHE A 23 28.85 -13.84 -12.19
N THR A 24 29.19 -12.63 -11.77
CA THR A 24 28.26 -11.63 -11.27
C THR A 24 28.10 -10.56 -12.35
N SER A 25 26.87 -10.35 -12.81
CA SER A 25 26.60 -9.35 -13.85
C SER A 25 26.81 -7.93 -13.29
N THR A 26 27.66 -7.14 -13.93
CA THR A 26 27.85 -5.70 -13.60
C THR A 26 26.81 -4.79 -14.26
N SER A 27 25.82 -5.36 -14.96
CA SER A 27 24.74 -4.59 -15.57
C SER A 27 23.72 -4.14 -14.52
N ILE A 28 22.95 -3.09 -14.86
CA ILE A 28 21.86 -2.60 -14.00
C ILE A 28 20.82 -3.70 -13.75
N LEU A 29 20.45 -4.49 -14.78
CA LEU A 29 19.55 -5.63 -14.59
C LEU A 29 20.15 -6.70 -13.68
N GLY A 30 21.47 -6.91 -13.77
CA GLY A 30 22.22 -7.74 -12.84
C GLY A 30 22.03 -7.29 -11.40
N SER A 31 22.31 -6.01 -11.17
CA SER A 31 22.18 -5.38 -9.85
C SER A 31 20.74 -5.43 -9.30
N ILE A 32 19.72 -5.21 -10.14
CA ILE A 32 18.31 -5.32 -9.74
C ILE A 32 17.98 -6.76 -9.34
N PHE A 33 18.42 -7.75 -10.12
CA PHE A 33 18.19 -9.15 -9.82
C PHE A 33 18.87 -9.57 -8.50
N ASP A 34 20.14 -9.20 -8.31
CA ASP A 34 20.89 -9.44 -7.08
C ASP A 34 20.22 -8.79 -5.86
N GLU A 35 19.75 -7.55 -6.01
CA GLU A 35 18.99 -6.84 -4.97
C GLU A 35 17.72 -7.62 -4.61
N VAL A 36 16.91 -8.01 -5.59
CA VAL A 36 15.68 -8.77 -5.38
C VAL A 36 15.96 -10.13 -4.71
N CYS A 37 16.97 -10.87 -5.19
CA CYS A 37 17.37 -12.14 -4.58
C CYS A 37 17.84 -11.96 -3.14
N ARG A 38 18.60 -10.90 -2.86
CA ARG A 38 18.98 -10.54 -1.49
C ARG A 38 17.75 -10.30 -0.63
N TRP A 39 16.75 -9.55 -1.08
CA TRP A 39 15.51 -9.34 -0.31
C TRP A 39 14.70 -10.61 -0.10
N GLN A 40 14.75 -11.57 -1.02
CA GLN A 40 14.08 -12.88 -0.87
C GLN A 40 14.75 -13.76 0.21
N ILE A 41 16.06 -13.64 0.39
CA ILE A 41 16.84 -14.41 1.37
C ILE A 41 17.00 -13.65 2.70
N THR A 42 16.86 -12.33 2.66
CA THR A 42 16.93 -11.47 3.85
C THR A 42 15.80 -11.86 4.79
N ASP A 43 16.18 -12.35 5.97
CA ASP A 43 15.26 -12.61 7.04
C ASP A 43 14.62 -11.29 7.50
N MET A 44 13.39 -11.04 7.03
CA MET A 44 12.61 -9.86 7.40
C MET A 44 11.99 -10.00 8.80
N SER A 45 12.27 -11.08 9.54
CA SER A 45 11.79 -11.29 10.92
C SER A 45 12.21 -10.16 11.87
N GLY A 46 13.29 -9.44 11.56
CA GLY A 46 13.76 -8.27 12.32
C GLY A 46 13.05 -6.95 12.00
N ILE A 47 12.27 -6.88 10.91
CA ILE A 47 11.61 -5.63 10.49
C ILE A 47 10.36 -5.41 11.33
N LYS A 48 10.53 -4.67 12.43
CA LYS A 48 9.42 -4.20 13.25
C LYS A 48 8.65 -3.14 12.48
N ILE A 49 7.37 -3.39 12.25
CA ILE A 49 6.44 -2.39 11.73
C ILE A 49 6.43 -1.21 12.71
N ARG A 50 6.63 -0.01 12.18
CA ARG A 50 6.58 1.25 12.94
C ARG A 50 5.68 2.22 12.21
N LYS A 51 4.98 3.03 12.99
CA LYS A 51 4.23 4.18 12.46
C LYS A 51 5.22 5.23 11.96
N LEU A 52 4.80 5.99 10.96
CA LEU A 52 5.56 7.15 10.49
C LEU A 52 5.56 8.22 11.59
N PRO A 53 6.71 8.82 11.95
CA PRO A 53 6.76 9.79 13.05
C PRO A 53 5.80 10.97 12.90
N CYS A 54 5.56 11.44 11.67
CA CYS A 54 4.62 12.52 11.41
C CYS A 54 3.15 12.10 11.51
N PHE A 55 2.87 10.80 11.49
CA PHE A 55 1.52 10.24 11.63
C PHE A 55 1.26 9.73 13.04
N ASP A 56 2.30 9.44 13.83
CA ASP A 56 2.18 8.98 15.22
C ASP A 56 1.89 10.16 16.16
N VAL A 57 0.72 10.75 15.97
CA VAL A 57 0.21 11.90 16.73
C VAL A 57 -1.08 11.52 17.45
N GLU A 58 -1.46 12.31 18.44
CA GLU A 58 -2.74 12.11 19.11
C GLU A 58 -3.90 12.41 18.16
N ILE A 59 -4.85 11.48 18.08
CA ILE A 59 -6.04 11.59 17.23
C ILE A 59 -7.29 11.72 18.10
N PRO A 60 -8.33 12.43 17.64
CA PRO A 60 -9.58 12.50 18.38
C PRO A 60 -10.16 11.10 18.62
N GLU A 61 -10.50 10.82 19.89
CA GLU A 61 -10.97 9.49 20.28
C GLU A 61 -12.27 9.06 19.57
N HIS A 62 -13.12 10.00 19.19
CA HIS A 62 -14.33 9.69 18.42
C HIS A 62 -14.01 9.14 17.01
N CYS A 63 -13.03 9.72 16.29
CA CYS A 63 -12.57 9.20 15.00
C CYS A 63 -11.95 7.82 15.16
N LYS A 64 -11.09 7.66 16.17
CA LYS A 64 -10.42 6.39 16.47
C LYS A 64 -11.42 5.28 16.80
N HIS A 65 -12.41 5.57 17.64
CA HIS A 65 -13.45 4.60 18.01
C HIS A 65 -14.28 4.19 16.78
N LYS A 66 -14.73 5.16 15.99
CA LYS A 66 -15.46 4.91 14.73
C LYS A 66 -14.67 3.98 13.80
N TRP A 67 -13.41 4.32 13.52
CA TRP A 67 -12.58 3.51 12.62
C TRP A 67 -12.17 2.16 13.22
N SER A 68 -12.06 2.04 14.54
CA SER A 68 -11.85 0.75 15.20
C SER A 68 -13.01 -0.21 14.93
N GLN A 69 -14.26 0.27 15.01
CA GLN A 69 -15.44 -0.55 14.71
C GLN A 69 -15.50 -0.89 13.22
N LEU A 70 -15.29 0.08 12.34
CA LEU A 70 -15.27 -0.14 10.89
C LEU A 70 -14.18 -1.13 10.46
N TYR A 71 -12.98 -1.03 11.04
CA TYR A 71 -11.88 -1.94 10.71
C TYR A 71 -12.14 -3.37 11.21
N LEU A 72 -12.79 -3.53 12.37
CA LEU A 72 -13.23 -4.84 12.84
C LEU A 72 -14.20 -5.48 11.84
N ARG A 73 -15.19 -4.70 11.38
CA ARG A 73 -16.16 -5.16 10.38
C ARG A 73 -15.49 -5.48 9.04
N TYR A 74 -14.59 -4.61 8.57
CA TYR A 74 -13.80 -4.82 7.36
C TYR A 74 -13.07 -6.15 7.38
N ARG A 75 -12.46 -6.50 8.50
CA ARG A 75 -11.75 -7.78 8.64
C ARG A 75 -12.70 -8.97 8.50
N GLY A 76 -13.92 -8.87 9.04
CA GLY A 76 -14.96 -9.87 8.85
C GLY A 76 -15.37 -9.97 7.38
N ASP A 77 -15.77 -8.85 6.77
CA ASP A 77 -16.22 -8.78 5.38
C ASP A 77 -15.15 -9.29 4.41
N MET A 78 -13.90 -8.86 4.60
CA MET A 78 -12.76 -9.28 3.79
C MET A 78 -12.44 -10.77 3.98
N SER A 79 -12.55 -11.30 5.20
CA SER A 79 -12.34 -12.74 5.43
C SER A 79 -13.42 -13.57 4.74
N SER A 80 -14.67 -13.11 4.77
CA SER A 80 -15.78 -13.75 4.06
C SER A 80 -15.57 -13.75 2.54
N ALA A 81 -15.20 -12.60 1.96
CA ALA A 81 -14.89 -12.48 0.53
C ALA A 81 -13.70 -13.34 0.08
N LEU A 82 -12.72 -13.55 0.97
CA LEU A 82 -11.57 -14.41 0.69
C LEU A 82 -11.86 -15.90 0.90
N SER A 83 -12.94 -16.25 1.59
CA SER A 83 -13.33 -17.65 1.87
C SER A 83 -14.24 -18.27 0.80
N GLY A 84 -14.70 -17.48 -0.18
CA GLY A 84 -15.56 -17.93 -1.28
C GLY A 84 -14.84 -18.72 -2.38
N ASP A 85 -15.51 -18.89 -3.52
CA ASP A 85 -14.95 -19.63 -4.67
C ASP A 85 -13.73 -18.89 -5.24
N ARG A 86 -12.65 -19.63 -5.54
CA ARG A 86 -11.34 -19.06 -5.89
C ARG A 86 -11.37 -18.20 -7.15
N SER A 87 -12.35 -18.40 -8.04
CA SER A 87 -12.49 -17.63 -9.26
C SER A 87 -12.99 -16.19 -9.03
N ASN A 88 -13.80 -15.95 -8.00
CA ASN A 88 -14.46 -14.66 -7.76
C ASN A 88 -13.93 -13.92 -6.53
N SER A 89 -13.10 -14.58 -5.73
CA SER A 89 -12.56 -14.06 -4.48
C SER A 89 -11.85 -12.70 -4.63
N ASN A 90 -11.18 -12.47 -5.76
CA ASN A 90 -10.48 -11.21 -6.00
C ASN A 90 -11.44 -10.05 -6.31
N GLU A 91 -12.47 -10.27 -7.13
CA GLU A 91 -13.55 -9.31 -7.35
C GLU A 91 -14.26 -8.96 -6.04
N GLU A 92 -14.66 -9.96 -5.25
CA GLU A 92 -15.35 -9.75 -3.97
C GLU A 92 -14.48 -8.96 -2.98
N ALA A 93 -13.19 -9.29 -2.86
CA ALA A 93 -12.26 -8.54 -2.03
C ALA A 93 -12.12 -7.08 -2.49
N ASN A 94 -12.13 -6.83 -3.80
CA ASN A 94 -12.08 -5.48 -4.34
C ASN A 94 -13.36 -4.69 -4.04
N GLU A 95 -14.53 -5.32 -4.09
CA GLU A 95 -15.79 -4.68 -3.70
C GLU A 95 -15.82 -4.32 -2.21
N VAL A 96 -15.27 -5.18 -1.33
CA VAL A 96 -15.09 -4.83 0.09
C VAL A 96 -14.23 -3.58 0.22
N ILE A 97 -13.08 -3.50 -0.46
CA ILE A 97 -12.21 -2.30 -0.40
C ILE A 97 -12.95 -1.06 -0.91
N LYS A 98 -13.71 -1.17 -2.01
CA LYS A 98 -14.48 -0.05 -2.56
C LYS A 98 -15.53 0.45 -1.57
N LEU A 99 -16.23 -0.45 -0.88
CA LEU A 99 -17.23 -0.09 0.14
C LEU A 99 -16.58 0.74 1.26
N TYR A 100 -15.47 0.27 1.82
CA TYR A 100 -14.80 1.00 2.91
C TYR A 100 -14.16 2.32 2.44
N LYS A 101 -13.75 2.38 1.17
CA LYS A 101 -13.32 3.63 0.55
C LYS A 101 -14.48 4.60 0.39
N GLN A 102 -15.67 4.15 -0.04
CA GLN A 102 -16.86 5.01 -0.10
C GLN A 102 -17.25 5.53 1.28
N ILE A 103 -17.24 4.68 2.32
CA ILE A 103 -17.48 5.12 3.71
C ILE A 103 -16.48 6.20 4.14
N PHE A 104 -15.20 6.06 3.76
CA PHE A 104 -14.20 7.08 4.01
C PHE A 104 -14.49 8.37 3.23
N ASP A 105 -14.74 8.25 1.93
CA ASP A 105 -15.04 9.36 1.03
C ASP A 105 -16.29 10.13 1.54
N ASP A 106 -17.35 9.45 1.95
CA ASP A 106 -18.56 10.04 2.56
C ASP A 106 -18.25 10.69 3.92
N ALA A 107 -17.36 10.10 4.71
CA ALA A 107 -16.91 10.68 5.97
C ALA A 107 -16.09 11.96 5.78
N ILE A 108 -15.45 12.16 4.63
CA ILE A 108 -14.68 13.38 4.32
C ILE A 108 -15.42 14.33 3.35
N ASN A 109 -16.47 13.87 2.69
CA ASN A 109 -17.26 14.64 1.72
C ASN A 109 -18.13 15.71 2.40
N ILE A 110 -18.27 16.81 1.67
CA ILE A 110 -18.65 18.15 2.15
C ILE A 110 -20.07 18.49 1.69
N GLU A 111 -21.04 17.57 1.76
CA GLU A 111 -22.43 17.97 1.48
C GLU A 111 -22.97 18.97 2.53
N ASP A 112 -22.35 19.03 3.72
CA ASP A 112 -22.74 19.92 4.84
C ASP A 112 -21.81 21.13 5.09
N GLY A 113 -20.86 21.43 4.20
CA GLY A 113 -20.14 22.71 4.23
C GLY A 113 -19.26 23.04 5.46
N SER A 114 -19.03 22.11 6.40
CA SER A 114 -18.40 22.44 7.71
C SER A 114 -17.16 21.64 8.13
N LYS A 115 -16.76 20.59 7.40
CA LYS A 115 -15.57 19.81 7.81
C LYS A 115 -14.29 20.54 7.45
N SER A 116 -13.50 20.86 8.46
CA SER A 116 -12.20 21.47 8.29
C SER A 116 -11.23 20.46 7.66
N ILE A 117 -10.18 20.96 7.00
CA ILE A 117 -9.10 20.08 6.51
C ILE A 117 -8.47 19.25 7.65
N THR A 118 -8.51 19.77 8.87
CA THR A 118 -8.11 19.07 10.09
C THR A 118 -8.99 17.84 10.35
N ASP A 119 -10.30 17.94 10.15
CA ASP A 119 -11.22 16.80 10.35
C ASP A 119 -10.98 15.70 9.32
N ILE A 120 -10.71 16.09 8.07
CA ILE A 120 -10.31 15.16 7.00
C ILE A 120 -9.02 14.42 7.38
N TYR A 121 -8.03 15.13 7.93
CA TYR A 121 -6.80 14.52 8.40
C TYR A 121 -6.99 13.64 9.63
N ASN A 122 -7.86 14.04 10.57
CA ASN A 122 -8.18 13.22 11.74
C ASN A 122 -8.84 11.89 11.33
N GLU A 123 -9.75 11.90 10.35
CA GLU A 123 -10.35 10.68 9.80
C GLU A 123 -9.28 9.78 9.15
N ALA A 124 -8.39 10.34 8.32
CA ALA A 124 -7.32 9.58 7.67
C ALA A 124 -6.30 9.01 8.67
N LEU A 125 -5.89 9.79 9.66
CA LEU A 125 -4.98 9.35 10.72
C LEU A 125 -5.65 8.28 11.60
N ALA A 126 -6.96 8.37 11.86
CA ALA A 126 -7.68 7.32 12.58
C ALA A 126 -7.66 5.98 11.83
N VAL A 127 -7.90 5.98 10.51
CA VAL A 127 -7.72 4.78 9.66
C VAL A 127 -6.29 4.24 9.82
N TYR A 128 -5.29 5.10 9.70
CA TYR A 128 -3.89 4.72 9.79
C TYR A 128 -3.53 4.10 11.14
N HIS A 129 -3.90 4.74 12.25
CA HIS A 129 -3.61 4.28 13.60
C HIS A 129 -4.22 2.91 13.88
N VAL A 130 -5.53 2.76 13.65
CA VAL A 130 -6.25 1.50 13.91
C VAL A 130 -5.64 0.35 13.09
N THR A 131 -5.29 0.63 11.84
CA THR A 131 -4.69 -0.37 10.95
C THR A 131 -3.28 -0.75 11.39
N TYR A 132 -2.42 0.22 11.71
CA TYR A 132 -1.05 -0.03 12.10
C TYR A 132 -0.93 -0.64 13.49
N ASP A 133 -1.78 -0.26 14.44
CA ASP A 133 -1.84 -0.89 15.78
C ASP A 133 -2.18 -2.38 15.68
N TYR A 134 -3.01 -2.74 14.70
CA TYR A 134 -3.28 -4.13 14.37
C TYR A 134 -2.10 -4.78 13.61
N ALA A 135 -1.58 -4.12 12.57
CA ALA A 135 -0.48 -4.65 11.76
C ALA A 135 0.79 -4.94 12.58
N ILE A 136 1.15 -4.08 13.53
CA ILE A 136 2.28 -4.28 14.45
C ILE A 136 2.19 -5.62 15.19
N LYS A 137 0.97 -6.09 15.48
CA LYS A 137 0.73 -7.34 16.20
C LYS A 137 0.59 -8.55 15.30
N TYR A 138 0.11 -8.37 14.06
CA TYR A 138 -0.37 -9.48 13.24
C TYR A 138 0.27 -9.60 11.85
N GLY A 139 0.99 -8.59 11.35
CA GLY A 139 1.68 -8.66 10.06
C GLY A 139 1.54 -7.41 9.18
N VAL A 140 2.51 -7.23 8.27
CA VAL A 140 2.63 -6.05 7.40
C VAL A 140 1.54 -5.97 6.33
N GLU A 141 0.99 -7.12 5.93
CA GLU A 141 -0.09 -7.20 4.94
C GLU A 141 -1.35 -6.46 5.40
N LYS A 142 -1.50 -6.26 6.71
CA LYS A 142 -2.62 -5.52 7.29
C LYS A 142 -2.52 -4.02 7.05
N CYS A 143 -1.32 -3.47 6.84
CA CYS A 143 -1.11 -2.05 6.53
C CYS A 143 -1.81 -1.61 5.25
N ALA A 144 -2.04 -2.54 4.31
CA ALA A 144 -2.59 -2.23 2.99
C ALA A 144 -3.95 -1.52 3.06
N PHE A 145 -4.78 -1.82 4.07
CA PHE A 145 -6.10 -1.20 4.21
C PHE A 145 -6.01 0.33 4.30
N ALA A 146 -5.12 0.86 5.15
CA ALA A 146 -4.99 2.29 5.36
C ALA A 146 -4.60 3.02 4.06
N TRP A 147 -3.70 2.43 3.27
CA TRP A 147 -3.25 3.00 2.01
C TRP A 147 -4.28 2.87 0.89
N LYS A 148 -5.09 1.81 0.88
CA LYS A 148 -6.17 1.63 -0.11
C LYS A 148 -7.36 2.55 0.14
N VAL A 149 -7.69 2.81 1.41
CA VAL A 149 -8.85 3.60 1.82
C VAL A 149 -8.52 5.08 1.95
N ALA A 150 -7.50 5.43 2.74
CA ALA A 150 -7.16 6.82 3.08
C ALA A 150 -5.86 7.32 2.43
N GLY A 151 -5.26 6.54 1.53
CA GLY A 151 -3.91 6.79 1.01
C GLY A 151 -3.71 8.17 0.37
N SER A 152 -4.69 8.67 -0.39
CA SER A 152 -4.60 10.00 -1.02
C SER A 152 -4.49 11.13 0.02
N VAL A 153 -5.29 11.06 1.07
CA VAL A 153 -5.30 12.04 2.16
C VAL A 153 -4.04 11.92 3.02
N LEU A 154 -3.60 10.70 3.31
CA LEU A 154 -2.35 10.44 4.04
C LEU A 154 -1.12 10.97 3.29
N VAL A 155 -1.05 10.76 1.98
CA VAL A 155 0.04 11.30 1.13
C VAL A 155 0.03 12.83 1.15
N ARG A 156 -1.15 13.46 1.04
CA ARG A 156 -1.27 14.92 1.13
C ARG A 156 -0.78 15.44 2.48
N PHE A 157 -1.23 14.82 3.57
CA PHE A 157 -0.82 15.19 4.93
C PHE A 157 0.69 15.03 5.13
N TYR A 158 1.29 13.94 4.64
CA TYR A 158 2.73 13.71 4.70
C TYR A 158 3.52 14.83 4.02
N ALA A 159 3.12 15.20 2.80
CA ALA A 159 3.81 16.23 2.03
C ALA A 159 3.76 17.62 2.71
N GLU A 160 2.60 17.98 3.25
CA GLU A 160 2.43 19.22 4.02
C GLU A 160 3.35 19.23 5.26
N LYS A 161 3.49 18.10 5.96
CA LYS A 161 4.39 17.98 7.12
C LYS A 161 5.86 18.03 6.78
N GLN A 162 6.24 17.62 5.57
CA GLN A 162 7.63 17.65 5.11
C GLN A 162 8.02 18.97 4.42
N TYR A 163 7.12 19.97 4.36
CA TYR A 163 7.29 21.18 3.55
C TYR A 163 7.64 20.90 2.08
N GLN A 164 7.25 19.72 1.58
CA GLN A 164 7.52 19.29 0.22
C GLN A 164 6.34 19.65 -0.67
N LYS A 165 6.64 20.17 -1.87
CA LYS A 165 5.63 20.34 -2.92
C LYS A 165 5.23 18.96 -3.44
N THR A 166 3.96 18.59 -3.28
CA THR A 166 3.38 17.43 -3.96
C THR A 166 3.21 17.71 -5.44
N LEU A 167 3.66 16.76 -6.26
CA LEU A 167 3.36 16.75 -7.68
C LEU A 167 2.27 15.69 -7.89
N ILE A 168 1.04 16.14 -8.14
CA ILE A 168 -0.04 15.22 -8.50
C ILE A 168 0.22 14.81 -9.95
N CYS A 169 0.58 13.54 -10.13
CA CYS A 169 0.92 12.99 -11.43
C CYS A 169 0.03 11.78 -11.70
N SER A 170 -0.55 11.69 -12.89
CA SER A 170 -1.28 10.48 -13.27
C SER A 170 -0.30 9.33 -13.48
N THR A 171 -0.76 8.11 -13.24
CA THR A 171 0.06 6.91 -13.46
C THR A 171 0.53 6.80 -14.91
N SER A 172 -0.25 7.33 -15.87
CA SER A 172 0.13 7.41 -17.28
C SER A 172 1.33 8.34 -17.49
N VAL A 173 1.32 9.53 -16.89
CA VAL A 173 2.43 10.49 -17.01
C VAL A 173 3.67 9.99 -16.28
N LEU A 174 3.54 9.34 -15.11
CA LEU A 174 4.67 8.68 -14.45
C LEU A 174 5.26 7.56 -15.32
N ARG A 175 4.42 6.76 -15.98
CA ARG A 175 4.87 5.69 -16.88
C ARG A 175 5.58 6.24 -18.12
N GLU A 176 5.17 7.40 -18.59
CA GLU A 176 5.80 8.11 -19.71
C GLU A 176 7.16 8.71 -19.31
N ILE A 177 7.26 9.30 -18.11
CA ILE A 177 8.48 9.92 -17.60
C ILE A 177 9.54 8.88 -17.20
N PHE A 178 9.14 7.82 -16.51
CA PHE A 178 10.07 6.85 -15.92
C PHE A 178 10.34 5.62 -16.80
N GLY A 179 9.70 5.53 -17.96
CA GLY A 179 9.90 4.43 -18.90
C GLY A 179 9.24 3.12 -18.45
N SER A 180 8.71 2.38 -19.41
CA SER A 180 8.11 1.05 -19.22
C SER A 180 9.14 -0.07 -19.24
#